data_AF-A0AA37J105-F1
#
_entry.id   AF-A0AA37J105-F1
#
_cell.length_a   1.000
_cell.length_b   1.000
_cell.length_c   1.000
_cell.angle_alpha   90.00
_cell.angle_beta   90.00
_cell.angle_gamma   90.00
#
_symmetry.space_group_name_H-M   'P 1'
#
loop_
_entity.id
_entity.type
_entity.pdbx_description
1 polymer ?
#
loop_
_entity_poly.entity_id
_entity_poly.type
_entity_poly.pdbx_seq_one_letter_code
_entity_poly.pdbx_strand_id
1 'polypeptide(L)'
;MSRSYARNANTASLMTLCPVCLNSFQDAKKAFLRRADVHQQTKDVCTYCQTRYGFDYYVQPAAAHRDTIRRKVRTYVAASHH
;
A
#
# COMPACT_ATOMS: atom_id res chain seq x y z
N MET A 1 11.92 -20.26 8.18
CA MET A 1 11.21 -19.69 7.01
C MET A 1 11.23 -18.17 7.12
N SER A 2 12.37 -17.56 6.78
CA SER A 2 12.64 -16.13 6.86
C SER A 2 12.09 -15.43 5.61
N ARG A 3 10.93 -14.79 5.74
CA ARG A 3 10.38 -13.96 4.66
C ARG A 3 11.10 -12.61 4.67
N SER A 4 12.22 -12.56 3.95
CA SER A 4 12.93 -11.35 3.60
C SER A 4 12.02 -10.45 2.75
N TYR A 5 11.29 -9.52 3.38
CA TYR A 5 10.68 -8.38 2.68
C TYR A 5 11.81 -7.47 2.20
N ALA A 6 12.46 -7.87 1.11
CA ALA A 6 13.54 -7.13 0.48
C ALA A 6 13.03 -5.73 0.14
N ARG A 7 13.71 -4.73 0.72
CA ARG A 7 13.59 -3.32 0.36
C ARG A 7 13.88 -3.17 -1.13
N ASN A 8 12.85 -3.17 -1.95
CA ASN A 8 12.94 -2.80 -3.35
C ASN A 8 11.97 -1.64 -3.60
N ALA A 9 12.42 -0.67 -4.38
CA ALA A 9 11.85 0.68 -4.47
C ALA A 9 10.45 0.77 -5.14
N ASN A 10 9.73 -0.35 -5.26
CA ASN A 10 8.28 -0.44 -5.46
C ASN A 10 7.63 -0.78 -4.11
N THR A 11 7.69 0.13 -3.15
CA THR A 11 7.44 -0.12 -1.71
C THR A 11 6.01 -0.54 -1.33
N ALA A 12 5.14 -0.83 -2.29
CA ALA A 12 3.80 -1.31 -2.02
C ALA A 12 3.80 -2.83 -1.81
N SER A 13 3.36 -3.29 -0.65
CA SER A 13 3.09 -4.71 -0.38
C SER A 13 1.64 -5.03 -0.70
N LEU A 14 1.38 -6.12 -1.41
CA LEU A 14 0.01 -6.59 -1.65
C LEU A 14 -0.50 -7.37 -0.42
N MET A 15 -1.67 -7.01 0.10
CA MET A 15 -2.30 -7.67 1.25
C MET A 15 -3.82 -7.73 1.10
N THR A 16 -4.41 -8.86 1.47
CA THR A 16 -5.87 -9.00 1.59
C THR A 16 -6.36 -8.44 2.92
N LEU A 17 -7.17 -7.38 2.89
CA LEU A 17 -7.69 -6.72 4.08
C LEU A 17 -9.22 -6.80 4.13
N CYS A 18 -9.75 -7.28 5.26
CA CYS A 18 -11.18 -7.11 5.56
C CYS A 18 -11.48 -5.65 5.95
N PRO A 19 -12.75 -5.19 5.89
CA PRO A 19 -13.10 -3.81 6.17
C PRO A 19 -12.66 -3.29 7.55
N VAL A 20 -12.70 -4.14 8.58
CA VAL A 20 -12.28 -3.80 9.94
C VAL A 20 -10.77 -3.54 10.02
N CYS A 21 -9.98 -4.46 9.44
CA CYS A 21 -8.53 -4.30 9.41
C CYS A 21 -8.12 -3.14 8.51
N LEU A 22 -8.80 -2.95 7.36
CA LEU A 22 -8.58 -1.80 6.49
C LEU A 22 -8.75 -0.48 7.24
N ASN A 23 -9.84 -0.32 8.01
CA ASN A 23 -10.08 0.89 8.81
C ASN A 23 -8.96 1.09 9.84
N SER A 24 -8.55 0.03 10.53
CA SER A 24 -7.46 0.09 11.52
C SER A 24 -6.14 0.57 10.89
N PHE A 25 -5.83 0.13 9.66
CA PHE A 25 -4.65 0.57 8.93
C PHE A 25 -4.75 2.05 8.52
N GLN A 26 -5.92 2.51 8.10
CA GLN A 26 -6.17 3.91 7.75
C GLN A 26 -6.08 4.83 8.99
N ASP A 27 -6.68 4.41 10.10
CA ASP A 27 -6.68 5.14 11.37
C ASP A 27 -5.27 5.33 11.93
N ALA A 28 -4.41 4.32 11.77
CA ALA A 28 -3.02 4.42 12.18
C ALA A 28 -2.22 5.47 11.38
N LYS A 29 -2.70 5.90 10.20
CA LYS A 29 -2.04 6.85 9.28
C LYS A 29 -0.59 6.48 8.91
N LYS A 30 -0.22 5.20 9.05
CA LYS A 30 1.13 4.69 8.79
C LYS A 30 1.33 4.22 7.35
N ALA A 31 0.25 4.03 6.60
CA ALA A 31 0.31 3.53 5.23
C ALA A 31 -0.78 4.14 4.35
N PHE A 32 -0.46 4.30 3.06
CA PHE A 32 -1.41 4.55 2.00
C PHE A 32 -1.91 3.21 1.45
N LEU A 33 -3.22 3.10 1.32
CA LEU A 33 -3.91 1.89 0.88
C LEU A 33 -4.64 2.18 -0.42
N ARG A 34 -4.48 1.31 -1.42
CA ARG A 34 -5.21 1.39 -2.69
C ARG A 34 -5.74 0.01 -3.05
N ARG A 35 -7.01 -0.07 -3.51
CA ARG A 35 -7.57 -1.30 -4.11
C ARG A 35 -6.66 -1.81 -5.22
N ALA A 36 -6.28 -3.08 -5.16
CA ALA A 36 -5.48 -3.72 -6.20
C ALA A 36 -6.31 -3.91 -7.48
N ASP A 37 -7.54 -4.40 -7.32
CA ASP A 37 -8.56 -4.46 -8.36
C ASP A 37 -9.89 -3.90 -7.83
N VAL A 38 -10.49 -2.97 -8.57
CA VAL A 38 -11.77 -2.36 -8.23
C VAL A 38 -12.91 -3.32 -8.58
N HIS A 39 -12.74 -4.15 -9.60
CA HIS A 39 -13.74 -5.07 -10.13
C HIS A 39 -13.70 -6.46 -9.49
N GLN A 40 -12.76 -6.72 -8.58
CA GLN A 40 -12.71 -7.96 -7.81
C GLN A 40 -14.04 -8.19 -7.09
N GLN A 41 -14.70 -9.30 -7.42
CA GLN A 41 -15.98 -9.71 -6.81
C GLN A 41 -15.77 -10.73 -5.69
N THR A 42 -14.84 -11.66 -5.90
CA THR A 42 -14.48 -12.69 -4.92
C THR A 42 -13.69 -12.08 -3.78
N LYS A 43 -14.08 -12.40 -2.54
CA LYS A 43 -13.36 -11.98 -1.35
C LYS A 43 -12.50 -13.13 -0.83
N ASP A 44 -11.27 -12.82 -0.48
CA ASP A 44 -10.33 -13.78 0.10
C ASP A 44 -10.19 -13.57 1.60
N VAL A 45 -9.63 -14.58 2.29
CA VAL A 45 -9.41 -14.50 3.74
C VAL A 45 -8.40 -13.39 4.04
N CYS A 46 -8.76 -12.50 4.97
CA CYS A 46 -7.88 -11.41 5.37
C CYS A 46 -6.55 -11.94 5.90
N THR A 47 -5.44 -11.50 5.33
CA THR A 47 -4.10 -11.96 5.74
C THR A 47 -3.69 -11.46 7.12
N TYR A 48 -4.34 -10.40 7.62
CA TYR A 48 -4.05 -9.82 8.93
C TYR A 48 -4.76 -10.57 10.07
N CYS A 49 -6.11 -10.61 10.04
CA CYS A 49 -6.88 -11.25 11.11
C CYS A 49 -7.21 -12.72 10.85
N GLN A 50 -7.03 -13.21 9.63
CA GLN A 50 -7.27 -14.60 9.20
C GLN A 50 -8.69 -15.13 9.49
N THR A 51 -9.64 -14.25 9.83
CA THR A 51 -10.99 -14.65 10.28
C THR A 51 -12.08 -14.11 9.36
N ARG A 52 -11.86 -12.94 8.75
CA ARG A 52 -12.86 -12.22 7.95
C ARG A 52 -12.44 -12.18 6.49
N TYR A 53 -13.40 -12.12 5.59
CA TYR A 53 -13.14 -11.96 4.17
C TYR A 53 -12.93 -10.50 3.77
N GLY A 54 -12.08 -10.27 2.77
CA GLY A 54 -11.63 -8.96 2.31
C GLY A 54 -11.21 -8.93 0.85
N PHE A 55 -10.64 -7.80 0.44
CA PHE A 55 -10.12 -7.58 -0.90
C PHE A 55 -8.63 -7.29 -0.85
N ASP A 56 -7.97 -7.35 -1.99
CA ASP A 56 -6.55 -7.04 -2.07
C ASP A 56 -6.28 -5.53 -2.16
N TYR A 57 -5.31 -5.10 -1.37
CA TYR A 57 -4.83 -3.73 -1.30
C TYR A 57 -3.32 -3.67 -1.48
N TYR A 58 -2.87 -2.69 -2.26
CA TYR A 58 -1.51 -2.22 -2.23
C TYR A 58 -1.31 -1.35 -0.99
N VAL A 59 -0.42 -1.78 -0.10
CA VAL A 59 -0.06 -1.12 1.15
C VAL A 59 1.30 -0.46 0.98
N GLN A 60 1.31 0.87 0.88
CA GLN A 60 2.54 1.65 0.78
C GLN A 60 2.82 2.38 2.11
N PRO A 61 3.97 2.17 2.76
CA PRO A 61 4.33 2.93 3.96
C PRO A 61 4.32 4.44 3.71
N ALA A 62 3.77 5.22 4.63
CA ALA A 62 3.62 6.67 4.47
C ALA A 62 4.97 7.39 4.29
N ALA A 63 6.02 6.90 4.94
CA ALA A 63 7.39 7.39 4.76
C ALA A 63 7.89 7.19 3.31
N ALA A 64 7.62 6.03 2.72
CA ALA A 64 8.01 5.74 1.35
C ALA A 64 7.19 6.57 0.34
N HIS A 65 5.89 6.77 0.61
CA HIS A 65 5.04 7.60 -0.25
C HIS A 65 5.50 9.07 -0.28
N ARG A 66 5.88 9.64 0.87
CA ARG A 66 6.42 11.00 0.95
C ARG A 66 7.73 11.16 0.18
N ASP A 67 8.62 10.18 0.27
CA ASP A 67 9.89 10.23 -0.47
C ASP A 67 9.67 10.13 -2.00
N THR A 68 8.76 9.26 -2.44
CA THR A 68 8.38 9.17 -3.86
C THR A 68 7.77 10.48 -4.37
N ILE A 69 6.87 11.12 -3.61
CA ILE A 69 6.32 12.44 -3.98
C ILE A 69 7.46 13.47 -4.07
N ARG A 70 8.33 13.53 -3.06
CA ARG A 70 9.46 14.48 -3.04
C ARG A 70 10.39 14.29 -4.23
N ARG A 71 10.70 13.05 -4.60
CA ARG A 71 11.49 12.72 -5.79
C ARG A 71 10.78 13.19 -7.06
N LYS A 72 9.48 12.92 -7.21
CA LYS A 72 8.69 13.33 -8.39
C LYS A 72 8.58 14.85 -8.54
N VAL A 73 8.45 15.59 -7.43
CA VAL A 73 8.46 17.06 -7.44
C VAL A 73 9.81 17.59 -7.90
N ARG A 74 10.93 17.04 -7.39
CA ARG A 74 12.28 17.43 -7.83
C ARG A 74 12.49 17.22 -9.33
N THR A 75 12.03 16.09 -9.89
CA THR A 75 12.16 15.82 -11.33
C THR A 75 11.33 16.79 -12.17
N TYR A 76 10.13 17.16 -11.72
CA TYR A 76 9.29 18.15 -12.43
C TYR A 76 9.97 19.52 -12.46
N VAL A 77 10.45 19.99 -11.30
CA VAL A 77 11.15 21.28 -11.20
C VAL A 77 12.38 21.32 -12.10
N ALA A 78 13.20 20.26 -12.11
CA ALA A 78 14.36 20.19 -13.00
C ALA A 78 14.01 20.25 -14.50
N ALA A 79 12.86 19.69 -14.90
CA ALA A 79 12.38 19.72 -16.28
C ALA A 79 11.80 21.08 -16.70
N SER A 80 11.35 21.92 -15.76
CA SER A 80 10.76 23.24 -16.03
C SER A 80 11.78 24.39 -16.16
N HIS A 81 13.07 24.12 -15.91
CA HIS A 81 14.16 25.11 -16.00
C HIS A 81 14.97 25.01 -17.31
N HIS A 82 14.45 24.32 -18.33
CA HIS A 82 15.01 24.22 -19.69
C HIS A 82 13.95 24.66 -20.70
#